data_AF-A0AAD7AX20-F1
#
_entry.id   AF-A0AAD7AX20-F1
#
_cell.length_a   1.000
_cell.length_b   1.000
_cell.length_c   1.000
_cell.angle_alpha   90.00
_cell.angle_beta   90.00
_cell.angle_gamma   90.00
#
_symmetry.space_group_name_H-M   'P 1'
#
loop_
_entity.id
_entity.type
_entity.pdbx_description
1 polymer ?
#
loop_
_entity_poly.entity_id
_entity_poly.type
_entity_poly.pdbx_seq_one_letter_code
_entity_poly.pdbx_strand_id
1 'polypeptide(L)'
;MKFSLPLILGLATAAYAQITTFPNIGCTGTAATFPCDGSCHPWTTGGQGAFKTVAGTTHCVTMFLDAACTQVAFPNPGSDGTCLPIESGNPILSFSCSADNTCA
;
A
#
# COMPACT_ATOMS: atom_id res chain seq x y z
N MET A 1 10.39 -3.97 -51.25
CA MET A 1 9.92 -4.90 -50.20
C MET A 1 9.51 -4.03 -49.02
N LYS A 2 8.21 -3.96 -48.71
CA LYS A 2 7.65 -3.04 -47.70
C LYS A 2 7.52 -3.82 -46.39
N PHE A 3 8.44 -3.57 -45.45
CA PHE A 3 8.38 -4.16 -44.11
C PHE A 3 7.31 -3.41 -43.31
N SER A 4 6.11 -3.97 -43.26
CA SER A 4 5.09 -3.58 -42.30
C SER A 4 5.31 -4.38 -41.02
N LEU A 5 5.99 -3.80 -40.04
CA LEU A 5 6.00 -4.34 -38.68
C LEU A 5 4.67 -3.96 -38.00
N PRO A 6 3.86 -4.91 -37.52
CA PRO A 6 2.76 -4.59 -36.63
C PRO A 6 3.35 -4.12 -35.31
N LEU A 7 3.07 -2.86 -34.94
CA LEU A 7 3.29 -2.35 -33.60
C LEU A 7 2.35 -3.10 -32.67
N ILE A 8 2.84 -4.17 -32.05
CA ILE A 8 2.15 -4.82 -30.94
C ILE A 8 2.23 -3.84 -29.79
N LEU A 9 1.13 -3.10 -29.58
CA LEU A 9 0.91 -2.29 -28.39
C LEU A 9 0.79 -3.26 -27.22
N GLY A 10 1.93 -3.65 -26.65
CA GLY A 10 1.97 -4.28 -25.35
C GLY A 10 1.40 -3.28 -24.37
N LEU A 11 0.16 -3.50 -23.94
CA LEU A 11 -0.40 -2.85 -22.76
C LEU A 11 0.47 -3.32 -21.58
N ALA A 12 1.58 -2.63 -21.36
CA ALA A 12 2.23 -2.64 -20.07
C ALA A 12 1.20 -2.08 -19.11
N THR A 13 0.46 -2.96 -18.44
CA THR A 13 -0.24 -2.58 -17.22
C THR A 13 0.88 -2.14 -16.29
N ALA A 14 1.12 -0.83 -16.19
CA ALA A 14 1.84 -0.29 -15.06
C ALA A 14 1.16 -0.94 -13.85
N ALA A 15 1.88 -1.81 -13.14
CA ALA A 15 1.36 -2.41 -11.93
C ALA A 15 1.02 -1.23 -11.04
N TYR A 16 -0.27 -0.91 -10.92
CA TYR A 16 -0.71 0.19 -10.06
C TYR A 16 -0.14 -0.11 -8.68
N ALA A 17 0.61 0.85 -8.13
CA ALA A 17 1.12 0.73 -6.78
C ALA A 17 -0.08 0.43 -5.85
N GLN A 18 0.02 -0.66 -5.10
CA GLN A 18 -1.04 -1.14 -4.23
C GLN A 18 -0.47 -1.58 -2.90
N ILE A 19 -1.30 -1.47 -1.87
CA ILE A 19 -1.07 -1.99 -0.53
C ILE A 19 -2.14 -3.03 -0.22
N THR A 20 -1.71 -4.13 0.37
CA THR A 20 -2.58 -5.17 0.91
C THR A 20 -2.43 -5.21 2.42
N THR A 21 -3.54 -5.05 3.13
CA THR A 21 -3.60 -5.13 4.59
C THR A 21 -4.10 -6.49 5.04
N PHE A 22 -3.68 -6.91 6.23
CA PHE A 22 -3.97 -8.21 6.82
C PHE A 22 -4.32 -8.04 8.30
N PRO A 23 -5.28 -8.82 8.82
CA PRO A 23 -5.67 -8.74 10.22
C PRO A 23 -4.65 -9.31 11.20
N ASN A 24 -3.77 -10.21 10.72
CA ASN A 24 -2.76 -10.85 11.56
C ASN A 24 -1.36 -10.34 11.19
N ILE A 25 -0.48 -10.20 12.19
CA ILE A 25 0.90 -9.69 12.04
C ILE A 25 1.77 -10.50 11.06
N GLY A 26 1.41 -11.75 10.77
CA GLY A 26 2.10 -12.62 9.82
C GLY A 26 1.64 -12.48 8.37
N CYS A 27 0.85 -11.45 8.04
CA CYS A 27 0.19 -11.30 6.74
C CYS A 27 -0.67 -12.50 6.36
N THR A 28 -1.50 -12.93 7.30
CA THR A 28 -2.43 -14.06 7.16
C THR A 28 -3.87 -13.63 7.47
N GLY A 29 -4.84 -14.43 7.06
CA GLY A 29 -6.27 -14.11 7.16
C GLY A 29 -6.79 -13.40 5.91
N THR A 30 -8.02 -12.90 5.99
CA THR A 30 -8.67 -12.22 4.85
C THR A 30 -7.99 -10.89 4.57
N ALA A 31 -7.34 -10.80 3.41
CA ALA A 31 -6.65 -9.61 2.97
C ALA A 31 -7.60 -8.59 2.33
N ALA A 32 -7.23 -7.30 2.41
CA ALA A 32 -7.89 -6.23 1.68
C ALA A 32 -6.85 -5.40 0.93
N THR A 33 -7.13 -5.09 -0.34
CA THR A 33 -6.18 -4.39 -1.22
C THR A 33 -6.73 -3.01 -1.60
N PHE A 34 -5.84 -2.02 -1.55
CA PHE A 34 -6.16 -0.61 -1.79
C PHE A 34 -5.14 0.00 -2.76
N PRO A 35 -5.57 0.96 -3.59
CA PRO A 35 -4.65 1.70 -4.45
C PRO A 35 -3.73 2.60 -3.61
N CYS A 36 -2.51 2.81 -4.09
CA CYS A 36 -1.60 3.82 -3.56
C CYS A 36 -1.75 5.12 -4.37
N ASP A 37 -2.91 5.78 -4.23
CA ASP A 37 -3.29 7.01 -4.94
C ASP A 37 -3.27 8.27 -4.06
N GLY A 38 -2.77 8.14 -2.82
CA GLY A 38 -2.70 9.20 -1.82
C GLY A 38 -4.00 9.38 -1.02
N SER A 39 -5.06 8.61 -1.30
CA SER A 39 -6.31 8.72 -0.54
C SER A 39 -6.21 8.08 0.86
N CYS A 40 -7.10 8.53 1.75
CA CYS A 40 -7.22 8.02 3.11
C CYS A 40 -8.12 6.78 3.13
N HIS A 41 -7.64 5.69 3.72
CA HIS A 41 -8.36 4.43 3.82
C HIS A 41 -8.50 3.99 5.28
N PRO A 42 -9.68 3.45 5.67
CA PRO A 42 -9.88 2.93 7.02
C PRO A 42 -9.02 1.69 7.25
N TRP A 43 -8.42 1.60 8.43
CA TRP A 43 -7.74 0.40 8.89
C TRP A 43 -8.76 -0.56 9.51
N THR A 44 -9.31 -1.45 8.69
CA THR A 44 -10.48 -2.27 9.04
C THR A 44 -10.20 -3.41 10.02
N THR A 45 -8.93 -3.66 10.37
CA THR A 45 -8.54 -4.80 11.20
C THR A 45 -8.38 -4.44 12.68
N GLY A 46 -8.98 -3.33 13.13
CA GLY A 46 -9.12 -3.00 14.55
C GLY A 46 -7.84 -2.50 15.21
N GLY A 47 -6.99 -1.78 14.47
CA GLY A 47 -5.79 -1.16 15.03
C GLY A 47 -4.54 -2.02 15.07
N GLN A 48 -4.63 -3.29 14.64
CA GLN A 48 -3.52 -4.24 14.62
C GLN A 48 -3.45 -4.95 13.27
N GLY A 49 -2.33 -5.63 13.01
CA GLY A 49 -2.18 -6.48 11.83
C GLY A 49 -0.86 -6.27 11.11
N ALA A 50 -0.88 -6.46 9.80
CA ALA A 50 0.28 -6.26 8.94
C ALA A 50 -0.14 -5.73 7.56
N PHE A 51 0.82 -5.24 6.79
CA PHE A 51 0.61 -4.89 5.39
C PHE A 51 1.78 -5.33 4.51
N LYS A 52 1.52 -5.35 3.20
CA LYS A 52 2.50 -5.54 2.13
C LYS A 52 2.21 -4.56 1.02
N THR A 53 3.24 -3.95 0.45
CA THR A 53 3.14 -3.21 -0.80
C THR A 53 3.64 -4.05 -1.98
N VAL A 54 3.18 -3.74 -3.20
CA VAL A 54 3.56 -4.50 -4.40
C VAL A 54 5.08 -4.43 -4.63
N ALA A 55 5.70 -5.59 -4.88
CA ALA A 55 7.12 -5.66 -5.13
C ALA A 55 7.53 -4.99 -6.46
N GLY A 56 8.74 -4.43 -6.52
CA GLY A 56 9.30 -3.74 -7.68
C GLY A 56 8.68 -2.37 -7.98
N THR A 57 7.87 -1.84 -7.06
CA THR A 57 7.24 -0.52 -7.19
C THR A 57 7.56 0.34 -5.98
N THR A 58 7.56 1.65 -6.17
CA THR A 58 7.81 2.63 -5.12
C THR A 58 6.53 2.92 -4.36
N HIS A 59 6.61 2.99 -3.03
CA HIS A 59 5.49 3.37 -2.19
C HIS A 59 5.93 4.18 -0.99
N CYS A 60 5.06 5.06 -0.50
CA CYS A 60 5.09 5.47 0.89
C CYS A 60 3.73 5.20 1.53
N VAL A 61 3.75 4.55 2.68
CA VAL A 61 2.56 4.30 3.50
C VAL A 61 2.65 5.17 4.74
N THR A 62 1.61 5.96 5.01
CA THR A 62 1.50 6.73 6.26
C THR A 62 0.39 6.13 7.09
N MET A 63 0.68 5.81 8.35
CA MET A 63 -0.29 5.26 9.29
C MET A 63 -0.77 6.35 10.24
N PHE A 64 -2.05 6.31 10.62
CA PHE A 64 -2.68 7.35 11.43
C PHE A 64 -3.42 6.77 12.64
N LEU A 65 -3.43 7.53 13.73
CA LEU A 65 -4.13 7.21 14.97
C LEU A 65 -5.63 7.55 14.93
N ASP A 66 -6.06 8.32 13.94
CA ASP A 66 -7.47 8.66 13.70
C ASP A 66 -7.96 8.11 12.37
N ALA A 67 -9.28 8.14 12.14
CA ALA A 67 -9.90 7.63 10.92
C ALA A 67 -9.85 8.63 9.74
N ALA A 68 -9.45 9.88 9.98
CA ALA A 68 -9.47 10.98 9.01
C ALA A 68 -8.10 11.22 8.34
N CYS A 69 -7.08 10.44 8.70
CA CYS A 69 -5.70 10.63 8.27
C CYS A 69 -5.11 12.00 8.67
N THR A 70 -5.38 12.47 9.89
CA THR A 70 -4.88 13.78 10.37
C THR A 70 -3.79 13.68 11.44
N GLN A 71 -3.80 12.65 12.27
CA GLN A 71 -2.83 12.41 13.33
C GLN A 71 -1.90 11.27 12.93
N VAL A 72 -0.73 11.64 12.41
CA VAL A 72 0.30 10.69 11.97
C VAL A 72 0.79 9.87 13.16
N ALA A 73 0.74 8.55 13.02
CA ALA A 73 1.40 7.62 13.92
C ALA A 73 2.86 7.45 13.49
N PHE A 74 3.07 7.02 12.24
CA PHE A 74 4.39 6.88 11.65
C PHE A 74 4.32 6.80 10.12
N PRO A 75 5.28 7.40 9.39
CA PRO A 75 5.51 7.12 7.98
C PRO A 75 6.34 5.83 7.83
N ASN A 76 6.04 5.04 6.80
CA ASN A 76 6.81 3.87 6.40
C ASN A 76 7.07 3.91 4.89
N PRO A 77 8.32 4.13 4.44
CA PRO A 77 8.66 3.95 3.04
C PRO A 77 8.39 2.47 2.71
N GLY A 78 7.42 2.22 1.85
CA GLY A 78 6.77 0.91 1.74
C GLY A 78 7.74 -0.26 1.55
N SER A 79 7.31 -1.45 1.96
CA SER A 79 8.10 -2.66 1.79
C SER A 79 8.02 -3.21 0.36
N ASP A 80 9.15 -3.63 -0.17
CA ASP A 80 9.23 -4.32 -1.45
C ASP A 80 8.65 -5.75 -1.34
N GLY A 81 7.32 -5.89 -1.30
CA GLY A 81 6.62 -7.18 -1.13
C GLY A 81 6.70 -7.82 0.26
N THR A 82 7.48 -7.24 1.18
CA THR A 82 7.74 -7.84 2.50
C THR A 82 6.58 -7.59 3.46
N CYS A 83 6.25 -8.60 4.28
CA CYS A 83 5.26 -8.46 5.33
C CYS A 83 5.77 -7.54 6.43
N LEU A 84 5.05 -6.45 6.71
CA LEU A 84 5.38 -5.52 7.78
C LEU A 84 4.31 -5.55 8.86
N PRO A 85 4.64 -6.02 10.09
CA PRO A 85 3.72 -5.96 11.20
C PRO A 85 3.54 -4.52 11.68
N ILE A 86 2.34 -4.19 12.15
CA ILE A 86 2.06 -2.94 12.85
C ILE A 86 2.23 -3.16 14.35
N GLU A 87 3.28 -2.58 14.92
CA GLU A 87 3.64 -2.68 16.35
C GLU A 87 3.66 -1.30 17.02
N SER A 88 2.71 -0.42 16.68
CA SER A 88 2.78 0.99 17.10
C SER A 88 2.47 1.24 18.59
N GLY A 89 2.05 0.20 19.33
CA GLY A 89 1.53 0.30 20.70
C GLY A 89 0.18 1.03 20.82
N ASN A 90 -0.27 1.69 19.75
CA ASN A 90 -1.55 2.39 19.63
C ASN A 90 -2.40 1.76 18.51
N PRO A 91 -3.74 1.82 18.58
CA PRO A 91 -4.57 1.35 17.50
C PRO A 91 -4.46 2.27 16.27
N ILE A 92 -4.03 1.73 15.14
CA ILE A 92 -4.08 2.44 13.85
C ILE A 92 -5.52 2.42 13.31
N LEU A 93 -6.06 3.59 12.97
CA LEU A 93 -7.45 3.70 12.53
C LEU A 93 -7.58 3.99 11.04
N SER A 94 -6.55 4.55 10.41
CA SER A 94 -6.47 4.72 8.97
C SER A 94 -5.04 4.71 8.46
N PHE A 95 -4.91 4.66 7.14
CA PHE A 95 -3.66 4.77 6.43
C PHE A 95 -3.85 5.51 5.11
N SER A 96 -2.78 6.10 4.59
CA SER A 96 -2.69 6.54 3.20
C SER A 96 -1.52 5.83 2.53
N CYS A 97 -1.62 5.60 1.23
CA CYS A 97 -0.51 5.06 0.44
C CYS A 97 -0.30 5.91 -0.81
N SER A 98 0.95 6.28 -1.09
CA SER A 98 1.36 6.96 -2.31
C SER A 98 2.18 6.03 -3.19
N ALA A 99 2.07 6.17 -4.52
CA ALA A 99 2.86 5.45 -5.52
C ALA A 99 4.29 5.99 -5.71
N ASP A 100 4.74 6.90 -4.85
CA ASP A 100 6.06 7.51 -4.87
C ASP A 100 6.72 7.42 -3.48
N ASN A 101 7.90 8.02 -3.31
CA ASN A 101 8.62 8.04 -2.03
C ASN A 101 8.16 9.18 -1.11
N THR A 102 7.05 9.83 -1.41
CA THR A 102 6.56 11.01 -0.67
C THR A 102 5.48 10.58 0.32
N CYS A 103 5.73 10.80 1.60
CA CYS A 103 4.78 10.52 2.68
C CYS A 103 3.97 11.78 3.01
N ALA A 104 2.72 11.58 3.44
CA ALA A 104 1.81 12.66 3.84
C ALA A 104 1.98 13.03 5.31
#